data_AF-A0A497AD50-F1
#
_entry.id   AF-A0A497AD50-F1
#
_cell.length_a   1.000
_cell.length_b   1.000
_cell.length_c   1.000
_cell.angle_alpha   90.00
_cell.angle_beta   90.00
_cell.angle_gamma   90.00
#
_symmetry.space_group_name_H-M   'P 1'
#
loop_
_entity.id
_entity.type
_entity.pdbx_description
1 polymer ?
#
loop_
_entity_poly.entity_id
_entity_poly.type
_entity_poly.pdbx_seq_one_letter_code
_entity_poly.pdbx_strand_id
1 'polypeptide(L)'
;MSVQAFHVSEEWSQITHRMYRERVYAGVAILAIVVVSTGLVAVFDRLPLSVAWASFTVEAVSLCLYGAVAVGYALHHRAKVWAIAAGVYAIGLALMAVTDWLTKSGLSVLPVDSPRAQSPILYAGVVMLLYWGVLIWLMRRFPDEMRTIGLTGARWGAWAVVGLLTGLILGGHLLFTATTAAGMSLSLRPCPYVLWSLCYEVGVQSITEELFFRGVAFNFLYRVMGRNLWLSAIVTSLLNVAALMVKAGWSANLLLSLGTLFYTFAMGMVSAALFSRSRSIVPGFVNNVVFSMVTILL
;
A
#
# COMPACT_ATOMS: atom_id res chain seq x y z
N MET A 1 49.30 28.05 -9.56
CA MET A 1 48.15 27.56 -8.77
C MET A 1 46.94 27.56 -9.70
N SER A 2 46.33 26.40 -9.92
CA SER A 2 45.44 26.13 -11.05
C SER A 2 44.02 26.66 -10.83
N VAL A 3 43.58 27.55 -11.73
CA VAL A 3 42.20 28.08 -11.80
C VAL A 3 41.17 26.96 -12.02
N GLN A 4 41.58 25.82 -12.57
CA GLN A 4 40.73 24.63 -12.75
C GLN A 4 40.29 23.98 -11.43
N ALA A 5 41.04 24.10 -10.33
CA ALA A 5 40.62 23.52 -9.05
C ALA A 5 39.48 24.30 -8.38
N PHE A 6 39.39 25.61 -8.63
CA PHE A 6 38.34 26.48 -8.07
C PHE A 6 37.02 26.40 -8.85
N HIS A 7 37.07 26.26 -10.18
CA HIS A 7 35.85 26.12 -10.99
C HIS A 7 35.11 24.80 -10.72
N VAL A 8 35.87 23.74 -10.44
CA VAL A 8 35.32 22.42 -10.11
C VAL A 8 34.62 22.45 -8.75
N SER A 9 35.14 23.16 -7.74
CA SER A 9 34.52 23.19 -6.40
C SER A 9 33.19 23.95 -6.34
N GLU A 10 33.05 25.07 -7.05
CA GLU A 10 31.79 25.82 -7.12
C GLU A 10 30.70 25.00 -7.81
N GLU A 11 31.02 24.32 -8.92
CA GLU A 11 30.08 23.47 -9.66
C GLU A 11 29.63 22.25 -8.82
N TRP A 12 30.56 21.59 -8.12
CA TRP A 12 30.22 20.50 -7.19
C TRP A 12 29.37 20.97 -6.01
N SER A 13 29.64 22.16 -5.46
CA SER A 13 28.84 22.71 -4.37
C SER A 13 27.40 22.98 -4.80
N GLN A 14 27.20 23.50 -6.02
CA GLN A 14 25.88 23.76 -6.59
C GLN A 14 25.12 22.47 -6.92
N ILE A 15 25.79 21.46 -7.47
CA ILE A 15 25.21 20.14 -7.73
C ILE A 15 24.79 19.48 -6.41
N THR A 16 25.67 19.50 -5.39
CA THR A 16 25.39 18.91 -4.08
C THR A 16 24.22 19.61 -3.40
N HIS A 17 24.16 20.94 -3.48
CA HIS A 17 23.05 21.71 -2.92
C HIS A 17 21.73 21.42 -3.65
N ARG A 18 21.75 21.30 -4.99
CA ARG A 18 20.57 20.92 -5.78
C ARG A 18 20.07 19.52 -5.42
N MET A 19 20.97 18.54 -5.35
CA MET A 19 20.64 17.16 -4.95
C MET A 19 20.07 17.10 -3.53
N TYR A 20 20.66 17.84 -2.58
CA TYR A 20 20.14 17.91 -1.22
C TYR A 20 18.72 18.48 -1.19
N ARG A 21 18.49 19.57 -1.91
CA ARG A 21 17.18 20.23 -1.99
C ARG A 21 16.12 19.32 -2.61
N GLU A 22 16.45 18.62 -3.70
CA GLU A 22 15.56 17.62 -4.32
C GLU A 22 15.19 16.48 -3.37
N ARG A 23 16.16 15.98 -2.58
CA ARG A 23 15.90 14.97 -1.54
C ARG A 23 14.94 15.51 -0.48
N VAL A 24 15.17 16.72 0.03
CA VAL A 24 14.27 17.33 1.03
C VAL A 24 12.85 17.47 0.47
N TYR A 25 12.69 17.98 -0.76
CA TYR A 25 11.37 18.09 -1.37
C TYR A 25 10.68 16.74 -1.57
N ALA A 26 11.41 15.71 -2.00
CA ALA A 26 10.86 14.36 -2.13
C ALA A 26 10.40 13.79 -0.78
N GLY A 27 11.19 13.97 0.29
CA GLY A 27 10.82 13.55 1.64
C GLY A 27 9.59 14.29 2.17
N VAL A 28 9.52 15.61 1.97
CA VAL A 28 8.36 16.43 2.34
C VAL A 28 7.12 16.01 1.55
N ALA A 29 7.26 15.73 0.25
CA ALA A 29 6.14 15.28 -0.58
C ALA A 29 5.58 13.92 -0.10
N ILE A 30 6.45 12.95 0.19
CA ILE A 30 6.03 11.63 0.73
C ILE A 30 5.25 11.82 2.03
N LEU A 31 5.79 12.61 2.96
CA LEU A 31 5.12 12.89 4.23
C LEU A 31 3.78 13.62 4.03
N ALA A 32 3.76 14.64 3.17
CA ALA A 32 2.56 15.41 2.87
C ALA A 32 1.45 14.52 2.28
N ILE A 33 1.79 13.58 1.39
CA ILE A 33 0.83 12.64 0.81
C ILE A 33 0.24 11.74 1.89
N VAL A 34 1.06 11.19 2.80
CA VAL A 34 0.53 10.36 3.90
C VAL A 34 -0.38 11.18 4.80
N VAL A 35 0.06 12.37 5.24
CA VAL A 35 -0.70 13.22 6.16
C VAL A 35 -2.01 13.68 5.53
N VAL A 36 -1.98 14.15 4.28
CA VAL A 36 -3.18 14.62 3.56
C VAL A 36 -4.12 13.46 3.27
N SER A 37 -3.61 12.32 2.77
CA SER A 37 -4.42 11.10 2.56
C SER A 37 -5.11 10.69 3.86
N THR A 38 -4.32 10.53 4.94
CA THR A 38 -4.83 10.14 6.27
C THR A 38 -5.87 11.12 6.79
N GLY A 39 -5.63 12.43 6.65
CA GLY A 39 -6.57 13.47 7.05
C GLY A 39 -7.88 13.44 6.24
N LEU A 40 -7.78 13.26 4.92
CA LEU A 40 -8.95 13.17 4.05
C LEU A 40 -9.77 11.91 4.31
N VAL A 41 -9.12 10.74 4.50
CA VAL A 41 -9.81 9.51 4.93
C VAL A 41 -10.57 9.77 6.24
N ALA A 42 -9.97 10.48 7.20
CA ALA A 42 -10.60 10.77 8.50
C ALA A 42 -11.81 11.68 8.41
N VAL A 43 -11.84 12.53 7.37
CA VAL A 43 -12.97 13.40 7.06
C VAL A 43 -14.06 12.59 6.38
N PHE A 44 -13.73 11.87 5.29
CA PHE A 44 -14.72 11.11 4.51
C PHE A 44 -15.40 10.01 5.32
N ASP A 45 -14.67 9.34 6.21
CA ASP A 45 -15.21 8.30 7.09
C ASP A 45 -16.25 8.85 8.10
N ARG A 46 -16.20 10.15 8.42
CA ARG A 46 -17.16 10.80 9.32
C ARG A 46 -18.33 11.48 8.61
N LEU A 47 -18.31 11.57 7.29
CA LEU A 47 -19.42 12.16 6.54
C LEU A 47 -20.57 11.15 6.43
N PRO A 48 -21.83 11.60 6.42
CA PRO A 48 -23.01 10.74 6.28
C PRO A 48 -23.19 10.27 4.82
N LEU A 49 -22.17 9.62 4.27
CA LEU A 49 -22.16 9.07 2.92
C LEU A 49 -22.70 7.63 2.94
N SER A 50 -23.23 7.18 1.80
CA SER A 50 -23.53 5.75 1.65
C SER A 50 -22.24 4.93 1.66
N VAL A 51 -22.34 3.64 2.02
CA VAL A 51 -21.17 2.73 2.11
C VAL A 51 -20.34 2.71 0.82
N ALA A 52 -21.01 2.77 -0.33
CA ALA A 52 -20.34 2.85 -1.64
C ALA A 52 -19.54 4.15 -1.81
N TRP A 53 -20.13 5.31 -1.49
CA TRP A 53 -19.46 6.60 -1.61
C TRP A 53 -18.35 6.78 -0.58
N ALA A 54 -18.55 6.33 0.66
CA ALA A 54 -17.54 6.34 1.70
C ALA A 54 -16.32 5.50 1.29
N SER A 55 -16.55 4.26 0.82
CA SER A 55 -15.48 3.39 0.32
C SER A 55 -14.73 4.03 -0.86
N PHE A 56 -15.48 4.49 -1.87
CA PHE A 56 -14.88 5.05 -3.07
C PHE A 56 -14.02 6.27 -2.77
N THR A 57 -14.52 7.20 -1.94
CA THR A 57 -13.79 8.42 -1.58
C THR A 57 -12.53 8.12 -0.77
N VAL A 58 -12.62 7.17 0.19
CA VAL A 58 -11.45 6.70 0.96
C VAL A 58 -10.41 6.08 0.04
N GLU A 59 -10.80 5.19 -0.87
CA GLU A 59 -9.90 4.52 -1.82
C GLU A 59 -9.31 5.49 -2.85
N ALA A 60 -10.08 6.50 -3.26
CA ALA A 60 -9.65 7.57 -4.17
C ALA A 60 -8.54 8.44 -3.58
N VAL A 61 -8.64 8.82 -2.30
CA VAL A 61 -7.65 9.69 -1.64
C VAL A 61 -6.49 8.92 -1.02
N SER A 62 -6.59 7.58 -0.91
CA SER A 62 -5.55 6.70 -0.40
C SER A 62 -4.96 5.81 -1.50
N LEU A 63 -5.52 4.63 -1.74
CA LEU A 63 -4.95 3.58 -2.60
C LEU A 63 -4.67 4.07 -4.04
N CYS A 64 -5.62 4.77 -4.65
CA CYS A 64 -5.45 5.31 -6.00
C CYS A 64 -4.32 6.35 -6.03
N LEU A 65 -4.28 7.23 -5.02
CA LEU A 65 -3.26 8.25 -4.88
C LEU A 65 -1.87 7.63 -4.63
N TYR A 66 -1.78 6.63 -3.76
CA TYR A 66 -0.55 5.88 -3.48
C TYR A 66 0.02 5.23 -4.74
N GLY A 67 -0.83 4.55 -5.53
CA GLY A 67 -0.45 3.97 -6.81
C GLY A 67 0.08 5.03 -7.79
N ALA A 68 -0.66 6.12 -7.97
CA ALA A 68 -0.29 7.21 -8.87
C ALA A 68 1.02 7.90 -8.47
N VAL A 69 1.20 8.17 -7.18
CA VAL A 69 2.44 8.75 -6.65
C VAL A 69 3.62 7.80 -6.84
N ALA A 70 3.45 6.50 -6.58
CA ALA A 70 4.54 5.55 -6.76
C ALA A 70 5.03 5.50 -8.21
N VAL A 71 4.10 5.52 -9.17
CA VAL A 71 4.44 5.62 -10.60
C VAL A 71 5.06 6.96 -10.95
N GLY A 72 4.52 8.07 -10.42
CA GLY A 72 5.07 9.41 -10.61
C GLY A 72 6.51 9.53 -10.07
N TYR A 73 6.78 8.96 -8.89
CA TYR A 73 8.10 8.91 -8.29
C TYR A 73 9.07 8.07 -9.14
N ALA A 74 8.66 6.89 -9.60
CA ALA A 74 9.50 6.06 -10.46
C ALA A 74 9.84 6.75 -11.80
N LEU A 75 8.87 7.47 -12.39
CA LEU A 75 9.00 8.09 -13.70
C LEU A 75 9.36 9.58 -13.65
N HIS A 76 9.78 10.14 -12.51
CA HIS A 76 9.93 11.58 -12.30
C HIS A 76 10.87 12.29 -13.30
N HIS A 77 11.83 11.59 -13.89
CA HIS A 77 12.72 12.13 -14.93
C HIS A 77 12.13 12.12 -16.36
N ARG A 78 10.92 11.58 -16.56
CA ARG A 78 10.29 11.46 -17.88
C ARG A 78 9.37 12.66 -18.15
N ALA A 79 9.43 13.20 -19.36
CA ALA A 79 8.62 14.36 -19.77
C ALA A 79 7.10 14.16 -19.64
N LYS A 80 6.61 12.92 -19.79
CA LYS A 80 5.18 12.58 -19.71
C LYS A 80 4.74 12.01 -18.35
N VAL A 81 5.54 12.20 -17.30
CA VAL A 81 5.28 11.61 -15.97
C VAL A 81 3.87 11.92 -15.45
N TRP A 82 3.44 13.17 -15.53
CA TRP A 82 2.15 13.61 -15.02
C TRP A 82 0.97 12.97 -15.76
N ALA A 83 1.08 12.83 -17.08
CA ALA A 83 0.04 12.17 -17.87
C ALA A 83 -0.07 10.67 -17.54
N ILE A 84 1.07 10.01 -17.31
CA ILE A 84 1.08 8.59 -16.94
C ILE A 84 0.54 8.39 -15.52
N ALA A 85 1.00 9.17 -14.54
CA ALA A 85 0.52 9.11 -13.17
C ALA A 85 -0.98 9.44 -13.06
N ALA A 86 -1.45 10.47 -13.78
CA ALA A 86 -2.87 10.79 -13.87
C ALA A 86 -3.68 9.68 -14.53
N GLY A 87 -3.14 9.01 -15.56
CA GLY A 87 -3.76 7.85 -16.18
C GLY A 87 -3.90 6.67 -15.21
N VAL A 88 -2.85 6.36 -14.44
CA VAL A 88 -2.90 5.32 -13.39
C VAL A 88 -3.94 5.67 -12.33
N TYR A 89 -3.98 6.93 -11.89
CA TYR A 89 -4.97 7.44 -10.95
C TYR A 89 -6.40 7.27 -11.49
N ALA A 90 -6.66 7.73 -12.71
CA ALA A 90 -7.96 7.67 -13.35
C ALA A 90 -8.45 6.22 -13.55
N ILE A 91 -7.55 5.30 -13.93
CA ILE A 91 -7.89 3.87 -14.03
C ILE A 91 -8.23 3.31 -12.66
N GLY A 92 -7.44 3.62 -11.62
CA GLY A 92 -7.75 3.24 -10.25
C GLY A 92 -9.13 3.72 -9.81
N LEU A 93 -9.43 5.00 -10.03
CA LEU A 93 -10.76 5.57 -9.74
C LEU A 93 -11.88 4.86 -10.49
N ALA A 94 -11.71 4.61 -11.79
CA ALA A 94 -12.73 3.94 -12.59
C ALA A 94 -13.00 2.52 -12.09
N LEU A 95 -11.95 1.76 -11.74
CA LEU A 95 -12.09 0.42 -11.19
C LEU A 95 -12.82 0.45 -9.84
N MET A 96 -12.42 1.33 -8.91
CA MET A 96 -13.03 1.43 -7.59
C MET A 96 -14.46 1.93 -7.66
N ALA A 97 -14.75 2.94 -8.48
CA ALA A 97 -16.11 3.43 -8.69
C ALA A 97 -17.05 2.32 -9.19
N VAL A 98 -16.61 1.55 -10.19
CA VAL A 98 -17.40 0.43 -10.74
C VAL A 98 -17.58 -0.66 -9.68
N THR A 99 -16.52 -1.08 -9.00
CA THR A 99 -16.60 -2.19 -8.05
C THR A 99 -17.42 -1.81 -6.82
N ASP A 100 -17.22 -0.63 -6.26
CA ASP A 100 -17.97 -0.16 -5.09
C ASP A 100 -19.43 0.08 -5.42
N TRP A 101 -19.73 0.63 -6.59
CA TRP A 101 -21.11 0.77 -7.02
C TRP A 101 -21.79 -0.60 -7.17
N LEU A 102 -21.14 -1.57 -7.81
CA LEU A 102 -21.72 -2.91 -8.00
C LEU A 102 -21.89 -3.67 -6.69
N THR A 103 -20.91 -3.61 -5.78
CA THR A 103 -20.89 -4.47 -4.59
C THR A 103 -21.46 -3.81 -3.34
N LYS A 104 -21.40 -2.47 -3.24
CA LYS A 104 -21.77 -1.72 -2.01
C LYS A 104 -22.97 -0.79 -2.18
N SER A 105 -23.49 -0.58 -3.39
CA SER A 105 -24.67 0.29 -3.58
C SER A 105 -25.92 -0.24 -2.86
N GLY A 106 -26.61 0.67 -2.19
CA GLY A 106 -27.80 0.39 -1.38
C GLY A 106 -27.53 -0.27 -0.03
N LEU A 107 -26.26 -0.45 0.38
CA LEU A 107 -25.93 -0.98 1.70
C LEU A 107 -25.87 0.13 2.76
N SER A 108 -26.40 -0.17 3.94
CA SER A 108 -26.26 0.64 5.16
C SER A 108 -25.09 0.20 6.05
N VAL A 109 -24.57 -1.02 5.84
CA VAL A 109 -23.44 -1.61 6.58
C VAL A 109 -22.44 -2.24 5.59
N LEU A 110 -21.24 -2.57 6.08
CA LEU A 110 -20.20 -3.18 5.25
C LEU A 110 -20.67 -4.52 4.66
N PRO A 111 -20.12 -4.95 3.51
CA PRO A 111 -20.53 -6.19 2.85
C PRO A 111 -20.48 -7.42 3.76
N VAL A 112 -19.47 -7.51 4.64
CA VAL A 112 -19.26 -8.62 5.59
C VAL A 112 -20.39 -8.78 6.60
N ASP A 113 -21.01 -7.67 7.01
CA ASP A 113 -22.07 -7.62 8.02
C ASP A 113 -23.47 -7.61 7.39
N SER A 114 -23.55 -7.74 6.07
CA SER A 114 -24.80 -7.68 5.31
C SER A 114 -25.12 -9.02 4.63
N PRO A 115 -26.38 -9.26 4.23
CA PRO A 115 -26.72 -10.39 3.37
C PRO A 115 -25.96 -10.41 2.04
N ARG A 116 -25.37 -9.27 1.64
CA ARG A 116 -24.54 -9.16 0.42
C ARG A 116 -23.33 -10.08 0.46
N ALA A 117 -22.83 -10.47 1.63
CA ALA A 117 -21.69 -11.38 1.78
C ALA A 117 -21.88 -12.71 1.00
N GLN A 118 -23.12 -13.17 0.84
CA GLN A 118 -23.45 -14.40 0.12
C GLN A 118 -23.83 -14.17 -1.35
N SER A 119 -23.92 -12.91 -1.78
CA SER A 119 -24.41 -12.58 -3.12
C SER A 119 -23.36 -12.84 -4.19
N PRO A 120 -23.72 -13.47 -5.33
CA PRO A 120 -22.78 -13.68 -6.44
C PRO A 120 -22.29 -12.39 -7.08
N ILE A 121 -22.94 -11.24 -6.83
CA ILE A 121 -22.48 -9.94 -7.33
C ILE A 121 -21.07 -9.58 -6.81
N LEU A 122 -20.65 -10.15 -5.67
CA LEU A 122 -19.31 -9.98 -5.14
C LEU A 122 -18.22 -10.58 -6.05
N TYR A 123 -18.57 -11.52 -6.93
CA TYR A 123 -17.64 -12.01 -7.96
C TYR A 123 -17.25 -10.94 -8.98
N ALA A 124 -18.01 -9.85 -9.10
CA ALA A 124 -17.58 -8.68 -9.87
C ALA A 124 -16.28 -8.05 -9.33
N GLY A 125 -15.86 -8.39 -8.10
CA GLY A 125 -14.58 -7.99 -7.55
C GLY A 125 -13.37 -8.41 -8.40
N VAL A 126 -13.49 -9.41 -9.26
CA VAL A 126 -12.45 -9.79 -10.23
C VAL A 126 -12.02 -8.62 -11.14
N VAL A 127 -12.91 -7.65 -11.38
CA VAL A 127 -12.60 -6.43 -12.15
C VAL A 127 -11.43 -5.65 -11.52
N MET A 128 -11.26 -5.70 -10.19
CA MET A 128 -10.14 -5.05 -9.49
C MET A 128 -8.77 -5.57 -9.95
N LEU A 129 -8.70 -6.82 -10.43
CA LEU A 129 -7.47 -7.41 -10.94
C LEU A 129 -6.99 -6.78 -12.26
N LEU A 130 -7.85 -6.04 -12.97
CA LEU A 130 -7.46 -5.31 -14.18
C LEU A 130 -6.36 -4.26 -13.90
N TYR A 131 -6.23 -3.81 -12.64
CA TYR A 131 -5.14 -2.92 -12.23
C TYR A 131 -3.75 -3.53 -12.51
N TRP A 132 -3.60 -4.86 -12.42
CA TRP A 132 -2.37 -5.55 -12.81
C TRP A 132 -2.03 -5.39 -14.28
N GLY A 133 -3.03 -5.25 -15.17
CA GLY A 133 -2.79 -4.98 -16.58
C GLY A 133 -2.01 -3.68 -16.79
N VAL A 134 -2.33 -2.64 -16.01
CA VAL A 134 -1.62 -1.36 -16.01
C VAL A 134 -0.20 -1.52 -15.47
N LEU A 135 -0.04 -2.22 -14.34
CA LEU A 135 1.28 -2.45 -13.74
C LEU A 135 2.19 -3.29 -14.66
N ILE A 136 1.67 -4.34 -15.28
CA ILE A 136 2.41 -5.17 -16.24
C ILE A 136 2.80 -4.33 -17.46
N TRP A 137 1.90 -3.50 -17.97
CA TRP A 137 2.21 -2.57 -19.06
C TRP A 137 3.34 -1.61 -18.66
N LEU A 138 3.28 -1.01 -17.47
CA LEU A 138 4.35 -0.15 -16.94
C LEU A 138 5.68 -0.89 -16.79
N MET A 139 5.68 -2.10 -16.23
CA MET A 139 6.88 -2.94 -16.08
C MET A 139 7.52 -3.30 -17.42
N ARG A 140 6.72 -3.51 -18.46
CA ARG A 140 7.22 -3.80 -19.82
C ARG A 140 7.72 -2.54 -20.52
N ARG A 141 7.04 -1.41 -20.32
CA ARG A 141 7.35 -0.15 -21.01
C ARG A 141 8.51 0.62 -20.37
N PHE A 142 8.64 0.56 -19.05
CA PHE A 142 9.61 1.31 -18.24
C PHE A 142 10.30 0.40 -17.20
N PRO A 143 11.01 -0.65 -17.64
CA PRO A 143 11.52 -1.69 -16.74
C PRO A 143 12.51 -1.16 -15.70
N ASP A 144 13.39 -0.24 -16.07
CA ASP A 144 14.43 0.27 -15.17
C ASP A 144 13.85 1.21 -14.12
N GLU A 145 12.88 2.05 -14.49
CA GLU A 145 12.17 2.91 -13.55
C GLU A 145 11.30 2.11 -12.60
N MET A 146 10.56 1.12 -13.08
CA MET A 146 9.71 0.29 -12.21
C MET A 146 10.55 -0.53 -11.20
N ARG A 147 11.78 -0.92 -11.57
CA ARG A 147 12.72 -1.53 -10.62
C ARG A 147 13.10 -0.60 -9.46
N THR A 148 13.07 0.72 -9.66
CA THR A 148 13.41 1.68 -8.57
C THR A 148 12.43 1.62 -7.41
N ILE A 149 11.17 1.29 -7.67
CA ILE A 149 10.11 1.10 -6.67
C ILE A 149 9.88 -0.39 -6.33
N GLY A 150 10.80 -1.27 -6.75
CA GLY A 150 10.75 -2.71 -6.44
C GLY A 150 9.75 -3.53 -7.25
N LEU A 151 9.20 -2.99 -8.34
CA LEU A 151 8.46 -3.77 -9.34
C LEU A 151 9.46 -4.45 -10.29
N THR A 152 10.09 -5.53 -9.83
CA THR A 152 11.11 -6.27 -10.58
C THR A 152 10.75 -7.74 -10.73
N GLY A 153 10.65 -8.27 -11.95
CA GLY A 153 10.31 -9.67 -12.26
C GLY A 153 11.29 -10.74 -11.74
N ALA A 154 12.44 -10.36 -11.18
CA ALA A 154 13.48 -11.31 -10.80
C ALA A 154 13.07 -12.16 -9.59
N ARG A 155 13.15 -13.49 -9.74
CA ARG A 155 12.91 -14.50 -8.67
C ARG A 155 11.55 -14.33 -7.97
N TRP A 156 10.51 -13.89 -8.69
CA TRP A 156 9.17 -13.69 -8.13
C TRP A 156 8.66 -14.88 -7.34
N GLY A 157 8.80 -16.11 -7.87
CA GLY A 157 8.35 -17.31 -7.18
C GLY A 157 9.04 -17.52 -5.83
N ALA A 158 10.37 -17.38 -5.76
CA ALA A 158 11.10 -17.56 -4.52
C ALA A 158 10.71 -16.51 -3.46
N TRP A 159 10.55 -15.25 -3.86
CA TRP A 159 10.13 -14.19 -2.94
C TRP A 159 8.66 -14.28 -2.54
N ALA A 160 7.79 -14.75 -3.43
CA ALA A 160 6.41 -15.04 -3.11
C ALA A 160 6.31 -16.13 -2.03
N VAL A 161 7.13 -17.19 -2.11
CA VAL A 161 7.19 -18.23 -1.06
C VAL A 161 7.63 -17.64 0.28
N VAL A 162 8.65 -16.77 0.29
CA VAL A 162 9.08 -16.11 1.54
C VAL A 162 7.97 -15.24 2.12
N GLY A 163 7.29 -14.45 1.29
CA GLY A 163 6.15 -13.63 1.72
C GLY A 163 4.97 -14.47 2.25
N LEU A 164 4.69 -15.61 1.61
CA LEU A 164 3.68 -16.57 2.06
C LEU A 164 4.03 -17.10 3.46
N LEU A 165 5.27 -17.54 3.67
CA LEU A 165 5.71 -18.07 4.97
C LEU A 165 5.61 -17.00 6.07
N THR A 166 6.08 -15.78 5.82
CA THR A 166 5.97 -14.71 6.83
C THR A 166 4.53 -14.31 7.10
N GLY A 167 3.67 -14.27 6.07
CA GLY A 167 2.25 -13.97 6.20
C GLY A 167 1.52 -15.04 7.02
N LEU A 168 1.82 -16.32 6.77
CA LEU A 168 1.27 -17.43 7.55
C LEU A 168 1.76 -17.44 9.00
N ILE A 169 3.03 -17.11 9.26
CA ILE A 169 3.56 -17.01 10.64
C ILE A 169 2.86 -15.88 11.39
N LEU A 170 2.78 -14.67 10.80
CA LEU A 170 2.13 -13.53 11.43
C LEU A 170 0.62 -13.75 11.59
N GLY A 171 -0.05 -14.26 10.56
CA GLY A 171 -1.47 -14.55 10.57
C GLY A 171 -1.81 -15.68 11.55
N GLY A 172 -1.03 -16.75 11.56
CA GLY A 172 -1.17 -17.85 12.52
C GLY A 172 -0.95 -17.38 13.97
N HIS A 173 0.04 -16.51 14.20
CA HIS A 173 0.22 -15.87 15.50
C HIS A 173 -1.00 -15.02 15.88
N LEU A 174 -1.56 -14.22 14.96
CA LEU A 174 -2.80 -13.47 15.20
C LEU A 174 -3.97 -14.39 15.55
N LEU A 175 -4.23 -15.44 14.76
CA LEU A 175 -5.32 -16.37 15.03
C LEU A 175 -5.16 -17.04 16.40
N PHE A 176 -3.94 -17.47 16.73
CA PHE A 176 -3.64 -18.08 18.01
C PHE A 176 -3.93 -17.10 19.16
N THR A 177 -3.43 -15.86 19.09
CA THR A 177 -3.68 -14.84 20.12
C THR A 177 -5.16 -14.47 20.20
N ALA A 178 -5.85 -14.29 19.07
CA ALA A 178 -7.26 -13.92 19.05
C ALA A 178 -8.16 -15.01 19.66
N THR A 179 -7.89 -16.29 19.35
CA THR A 179 -8.68 -17.41 19.87
C THR A 179 -8.36 -17.73 21.33
N THR A 180 -7.08 -17.73 21.72
CA THR A 180 -6.66 -18.15 23.06
C THR A 180 -6.70 -17.03 24.09
N ALA A 181 -6.25 -15.82 23.74
CA ALA A 181 -6.13 -14.71 24.68
C ALA A 181 -7.37 -13.80 24.65
N ALA A 182 -7.94 -13.56 23.46
CA ALA A 182 -9.12 -12.70 23.30
C ALA A 182 -10.45 -13.46 23.25
N GLY A 183 -10.42 -14.80 23.22
CA GLY A 183 -11.63 -15.64 23.21
C GLY A 183 -12.50 -15.46 21.95
N MET A 184 -11.91 -15.00 20.84
CA MET A 184 -12.63 -14.79 19.59
C MET A 184 -12.92 -16.13 18.90
N SER A 185 -14.12 -16.26 18.34
CA SER A 185 -14.49 -17.42 17.53
C SER A 185 -14.05 -17.24 16.08
N LEU A 186 -13.61 -18.33 15.47
CA LEU A 186 -13.32 -18.34 14.03
C LEU A 186 -14.63 -18.46 13.25
N SER A 187 -14.79 -17.65 12.21
CA SER A 187 -15.96 -17.69 11.33
C SER A 187 -15.53 -17.88 9.88
N LEU A 188 -16.02 -18.97 9.26
CA LEU A 188 -15.84 -19.17 7.83
C LEU A 188 -16.77 -18.21 7.08
N ARG A 189 -16.18 -17.33 6.28
CA ARG A 189 -16.94 -16.39 5.46
C ARG A 189 -17.42 -17.03 4.16
N PRO A 190 -18.57 -16.58 3.60
CA PRO A 190 -19.06 -17.10 2.32
C PRO A 190 -18.06 -16.92 1.18
N CYS A 191 -18.02 -17.88 0.26
CA CYS A 191 -17.09 -17.87 -0.88
C CYS A 191 -17.12 -16.58 -1.72
N PRO A 192 -18.29 -15.97 -2.04
CA PRO A 192 -18.33 -14.71 -2.79
C PRO A 192 -17.57 -13.58 -2.08
N TYR A 193 -17.73 -13.47 -0.76
CA TYR A 193 -17.01 -12.48 0.05
C TYR A 193 -15.50 -12.77 0.14
N VAL A 194 -15.11 -14.04 0.32
CA VAL A 194 -13.70 -14.45 0.35
C VAL A 194 -13.02 -14.10 -0.98
N LEU A 195 -13.67 -14.40 -2.12
CA LEU A 195 -13.10 -14.07 -3.43
C LEU A 195 -13.03 -12.57 -3.66
N TRP A 196 -14.09 -11.82 -3.30
CA TRP A 196 -14.08 -10.37 -3.41
C TRP A 196 -12.95 -9.74 -2.60
N SER A 197 -12.76 -10.18 -1.35
CA SER A 197 -11.71 -9.68 -0.47
C SER A 197 -10.32 -10.02 -1.00
N LEU A 198 -10.13 -11.23 -1.53
CA LEU A 198 -8.89 -11.62 -2.19
C LEU A 198 -8.60 -10.74 -3.41
N CYS A 199 -9.60 -10.50 -4.27
CA CYS A 199 -9.44 -9.65 -5.45
C CYS A 199 -9.14 -8.20 -5.07
N TYR A 200 -9.74 -7.69 -4.00
CA TYR A 200 -9.47 -6.36 -3.48
C TYR A 200 -8.04 -6.23 -2.94
N GLU A 201 -7.58 -7.21 -2.15
CA GLU A 201 -6.21 -7.24 -1.62
C GLU A 201 -5.17 -7.40 -2.72
N VAL A 202 -5.34 -8.39 -3.59
CA VAL A 202 -4.42 -8.68 -4.70
C VAL A 202 -4.43 -7.57 -5.74
N GLY A 203 -5.61 -7.05 -6.06
CA GLY A 203 -5.80 -6.12 -7.18
C GLY A 203 -5.42 -4.70 -6.85
N VAL A 204 -5.72 -4.22 -5.65
CA VAL A 204 -5.62 -2.78 -5.34
C VAL A 204 -4.94 -2.52 -4.00
N GLN A 205 -5.46 -3.04 -2.90
CA GLN A 205 -5.00 -2.61 -1.56
C GLN A 205 -3.53 -2.96 -1.30
N SER A 206 -3.21 -4.25 -1.19
CA SER A 206 -1.85 -4.67 -0.83
C SER A 206 -0.80 -4.21 -1.84
N ILE A 207 -1.13 -4.17 -3.14
CA ILE A 207 -0.17 -3.76 -4.17
C ILE A 207 0.13 -2.26 -4.12
N THR A 208 -0.88 -1.39 -3.94
CA THR A 208 -0.68 0.07 -3.90
C THR A 208 0.02 0.50 -2.61
N GLU A 209 -0.30 -0.13 -1.48
CA GLU A 209 0.37 0.11 -0.21
C GLU A 209 1.85 -0.29 -0.26
N GLU A 210 2.19 -1.44 -0.82
CA GLU A 210 3.58 -1.87 -0.96
C GLU A 210 4.36 -1.00 -1.95
N LEU A 211 3.75 -0.62 -3.08
CA LEU A 211 4.35 0.31 -4.03
C LEU A 211 4.73 1.63 -3.35
N PHE A 212 3.84 2.18 -2.53
CA PHE A 212 4.07 3.46 -1.89
C PHE A 212 4.95 3.34 -0.65
N PHE A 213 4.58 2.54 0.36
CA PHE A 213 5.32 2.50 1.62
C PHE A 213 6.68 1.83 1.49
N ARG A 214 6.81 0.75 0.72
CA ARG A 214 8.08 0.03 0.54
C ARG A 214 8.84 0.56 -0.68
N GLY A 215 8.16 0.63 -1.81
CA GLY A 215 8.74 1.08 -3.08
C GLY A 215 9.17 2.54 -3.09
N VAL A 216 8.39 3.45 -2.47
CA VAL A 216 8.73 4.88 -2.39
C VAL A 216 9.31 5.23 -1.04
N ALA A 217 8.52 5.21 0.04
CA ALA A 217 8.89 5.81 1.31
C ALA A 217 10.12 5.13 1.95
N PHE A 218 10.10 3.80 2.06
CA PHE A 218 11.21 3.05 2.66
C PHE A 218 12.45 3.13 1.80
N ASN A 219 12.30 2.91 0.49
CA ASN A 219 13.40 2.99 -0.45
C ASN A 219 14.06 4.38 -0.46
N PHE A 220 13.26 5.45 -0.37
CA PHE A 220 13.75 6.81 -0.26
C PHE A 220 14.56 7.02 1.03
N LEU A 221 14.03 6.65 2.20
CA LEU A 221 14.75 6.79 3.47
C LEU A 221 16.03 5.95 3.51
N TYR A 222 15.95 4.69 3.07
CA TYR A 222 17.05 3.74 3.18
C TYR A 222 18.14 3.98 2.13
N ARG A 223 17.77 4.16 0.84
CA ARG A 223 18.74 4.26 -0.26
C ARG A 223 19.08 5.69 -0.65
N VAL A 224 18.10 6.59 -0.69
CA VAL A 224 18.31 7.96 -1.18
C VAL A 224 18.84 8.86 -0.06
N MET A 225 18.27 8.76 1.14
CA MET A 225 18.76 9.49 2.31
C MET A 225 19.89 8.76 3.06
N GLY A 226 20.15 7.49 2.74
CA GLY A 226 21.21 6.70 3.38
C GLY A 226 20.97 6.45 4.87
N ARG A 227 19.71 6.46 5.34
CA ARG A 227 19.39 6.13 6.73
C ARG A 227 19.59 4.64 6.97
N ASN A 228 19.76 4.27 8.24
CA ASN A 228 19.89 2.86 8.59
C ASN A 228 18.58 2.09 8.30
N LEU A 229 18.70 0.77 8.14
CA LEU A 229 17.58 -0.13 7.81
C LEU A 229 16.43 0.00 8.82
N TRP A 230 16.76 -0.09 10.11
CA TRP A 230 15.77 -0.15 11.19
C TRP A 230 14.98 1.14 11.35
N LEU A 231 15.64 2.30 11.31
CA LEU A 231 14.99 3.60 11.35
C LEU A 231 14.06 3.78 10.15
N SER A 232 14.53 3.43 8.95
CA SER A 232 13.71 3.50 7.74
C SER A 232 12.48 2.60 7.84
N ALA A 233 12.66 1.37 8.35
CA ALA A 233 11.58 0.41 8.56
C ALA A 233 10.58 0.90 9.62
N ILE A 234 11.06 1.43 10.76
CA ILE A 234 10.22 1.96 11.84
C ILE A 234 9.39 3.14 11.32
N VAL A 235 10.04 4.14 10.71
CA VAL A 235 9.35 5.34 10.22
C VAL A 235 8.29 4.98 9.19
N THR A 236 8.62 4.13 8.21
CA THR A 236 7.66 3.73 7.18
C THR A 236 6.54 2.84 7.70
N SER A 237 6.81 1.99 8.69
CA SER A 237 5.79 1.19 9.36
C SER A 237 4.85 2.06 10.18
N LEU A 238 5.36 3.09 10.87
CA LEU A 238 4.53 4.07 11.59
C LEU A 238 3.66 4.90 10.64
N LEU A 239 4.19 5.31 9.48
CA LEU A 239 3.39 5.98 8.44
C LEU A 239 2.27 5.07 7.92
N ASN A 240 2.57 3.79 7.72
CA ASN A 240 1.56 2.79 7.30
C ASN A 240 0.48 2.60 8.37
N VAL A 241 0.89 2.48 9.64
CA VAL A 241 -0.02 2.41 10.79
C VAL A 241 -0.91 3.66 10.85
N ALA A 242 -0.34 4.86 10.72
CA ALA A 242 -1.12 6.11 10.76
C ALA A 242 -2.19 6.15 9.66
N ALA A 243 -1.86 5.73 8.45
CA ALA A 243 -2.82 5.65 7.34
C ALA A 243 -3.94 4.63 7.61
N LEU A 244 -3.61 3.46 8.16
CA LEU A 244 -4.59 2.40 8.45
C LEU A 244 -5.43 2.68 9.69
N MET A 245 -4.90 3.37 10.70
CA MET A 245 -5.60 3.74 11.92
C MET A 245 -6.87 4.53 11.65
N VAL A 246 -6.85 5.37 10.63
CA VAL A 246 -8.00 6.16 10.26
C VAL A 246 -9.06 5.32 9.55
N LYS A 247 -8.62 4.35 8.74
CA LYS A 247 -9.51 3.47 7.96
C LYS A 247 -10.17 2.38 8.82
N ALA A 248 -9.46 1.86 9.81
CA ALA A 248 -9.95 0.73 10.61
C ALA A 248 -11.10 1.11 11.55
N GLY A 249 -11.31 2.40 11.80
CA GLY A 249 -12.21 2.88 12.85
C GLY A 249 -11.70 2.48 14.24
N TRP A 250 -11.97 3.29 15.26
CA TRP A 250 -11.66 2.87 16.62
C TRP A 250 -12.71 1.85 17.05
N SER A 251 -12.30 0.59 17.22
CA SER A 251 -13.15 -0.34 17.95
C SER A 251 -13.21 0.11 19.41
N ALA A 252 -14.37 -0.01 20.05
CA ALA A 252 -14.51 0.24 21.48
C ALA A 252 -13.64 -0.73 22.33
N ASN A 253 -13.16 -1.81 21.71
CA ASN A 253 -12.29 -2.79 22.35
C ASN A 253 -10.82 -2.40 22.17
N LEU A 254 -10.22 -1.88 23.25
CA LEU A 254 -8.81 -1.49 23.27
C LEU A 254 -7.86 -2.62 22.83
N LEU A 255 -8.17 -3.88 23.17
CA LEU A 255 -7.34 -5.03 22.81
C LEU A 255 -7.32 -5.24 21.30
N LEU A 256 -8.46 -5.11 20.62
CA LEU A 256 -8.54 -5.21 19.17
C LEU A 256 -7.76 -4.08 18.49
N SER A 257 -7.95 -2.85 18.95
CA SER A 257 -7.26 -1.69 18.42
C SER A 257 -5.74 -1.83 18.58
N LEU A 258 -5.24 -2.22 19.77
CA LEU A 258 -3.81 -2.48 20.01
C LEU A 258 -3.29 -3.65 19.17
N GLY A 259 -4.08 -4.71 19.01
CA GLY A 259 -3.77 -5.83 18.13
C GLY A 259 -3.57 -5.36 16.68
N THR A 260 -4.52 -4.62 16.12
CA THR A 260 -4.43 -4.05 14.77
C THR A 260 -3.16 -3.20 14.61
N LEU A 261 -2.88 -2.30 15.55
CA LEU A 261 -1.65 -1.48 15.53
C LEU A 261 -0.38 -2.33 15.51
N PHE A 262 -0.31 -3.32 16.40
CA PHE A 262 0.84 -4.20 16.54
C PHE A 262 1.08 -4.99 15.25
N TYR A 263 0.05 -5.64 14.70
CA TYR A 263 0.22 -6.47 13.51
C TYR A 263 0.44 -5.65 12.24
N THR A 264 -0.20 -4.48 12.10
CA THR A 264 0.10 -3.56 10.99
C THR A 264 1.55 -3.07 11.04
N PHE A 265 2.03 -2.73 12.24
CA PHE A 265 3.43 -2.34 12.42
C PHE A 265 4.39 -3.50 12.12
N ALA A 266 4.12 -4.70 12.66
CA ALA A 266 4.93 -5.89 12.45
C ALA A 266 5.01 -6.29 10.97
N MET A 267 3.87 -6.24 10.25
CA MET A 267 3.83 -6.45 8.79
C MET A 267 4.67 -5.42 8.05
N GLY A 268 4.58 -4.14 8.42
CA GLY A 268 5.41 -3.07 7.86
C GLY A 268 6.91 -3.36 8.04
N MET A 269 7.30 -3.74 9.25
CA MET A 269 8.69 -4.06 9.61
C MET A 269 9.22 -5.26 8.82
N VAL A 270 8.44 -6.34 8.76
CA VAL A 270 8.79 -7.55 8.00
C VAL A 270 8.91 -7.23 6.51
N SER A 271 7.95 -6.51 5.95
CA SER A 271 7.96 -6.14 4.53
C SER A 271 9.14 -5.24 4.18
N ALA A 272 9.51 -4.29 5.05
CA ALA A 272 10.71 -3.47 4.88
C ALA A 272 12.00 -4.31 4.91
N ALA A 273 12.10 -5.26 5.83
CA ALA A 273 13.23 -6.20 5.89
C ALA A 273 13.30 -7.08 4.63
N LEU A 274 12.18 -7.62 4.16
CA LEU A 274 12.09 -8.42 2.94
C LEU A 274 12.43 -7.59 1.70
N PHE A 275 11.95 -6.35 1.61
CA PHE A 275 12.28 -5.43 0.53
C PHE A 275 13.78 -5.09 0.51
N SER A 276 14.39 -4.85 1.68
CA SER A 276 15.83 -4.54 1.77
C SER A 276 16.72 -5.63 1.14
N ARG A 277 16.31 -6.90 1.30
CA ARG A 277 17.04 -8.08 0.79
C ARG A 277 16.69 -8.41 -0.66
N SER A 278 15.41 -8.39 -1.00
CA SER A 278 14.92 -8.82 -2.31
C SER A 278 14.99 -7.73 -3.37
N ARG A 279 14.99 -6.46 -2.95
CA ARG A 279 14.73 -5.29 -3.81
C ARG A 279 13.42 -5.40 -4.60
N SER A 280 12.47 -6.15 -4.05
CA SER A 280 11.18 -6.43 -4.66
C SER A 280 10.08 -6.17 -3.64
N ILE A 281 8.94 -5.66 -4.11
CA ILE A 281 7.73 -5.53 -3.29
C ILE A 281 6.96 -6.84 -3.16
N VAL A 282 7.21 -7.82 -4.03
CA VAL A 282 6.50 -9.10 -4.06
C VAL A 282 6.43 -9.81 -2.71
N PRO A 283 7.51 -9.97 -1.93
CA PRO A 283 7.41 -10.67 -0.65
C PRO A 283 6.54 -9.91 0.37
N GLY A 284 6.61 -8.58 0.41
CA GLY A 284 5.73 -7.75 1.26
C GLY A 284 4.27 -7.80 0.80
N PHE A 285 4.06 -7.76 -0.52
CA PHE A 285 2.73 -7.88 -1.14
C PHE A 285 2.06 -9.22 -0.80
N VAL A 286 2.76 -10.34 -1.01
CA VAL A 286 2.20 -11.66 -0.69
C VAL A 286 1.99 -11.79 0.83
N ASN A 287 2.91 -11.26 1.64
CA ASN A 287 2.76 -11.22 3.09
C ASN A 287 1.47 -10.51 3.52
N ASN A 288 1.20 -9.32 2.97
CA ASN A 288 -0.03 -8.57 3.29
C ASN A 288 -1.28 -9.30 2.81
N VAL A 289 -1.30 -9.81 1.57
CA VAL A 289 -2.45 -10.57 1.05
C VAL A 289 -2.76 -11.76 1.93
N VAL A 290 -1.75 -12.58 2.26
CA VAL A 290 -1.94 -13.77 3.09
C VAL A 290 -2.41 -13.40 4.49
N PHE A 291 -1.79 -12.38 5.10
CA PHE A 291 -2.19 -11.92 6.42
C PHE A 291 -3.63 -11.39 6.43
N SER A 292 -3.99 -10.53 5.49
CA SER A 292 -5.36 -10.01 5.33
C SER A 292 -6.37 -11.15 5.15
N MET A 293 -6.07 -12.13 4.29
CA MET A 293 -6.96 -13.27 4.09
C MET A 293 -7.13 -14.13 5.35
N VAL A 294 -6.09 -14.25 6.17
CA VAL A 294 -6.17 -14.91 7.48
C VAL A 294 -7.06 -14.10 8.44
N THR A 295 -6.96 -12.78 8.44
CA THR A 295 -7.75 -11.92 9.33
C THR A 295 -9.25 -11.96 9.07
N ILE A 296 -9.68 -12.31 7.86
CA ILE A 296 -11.10 -12.46 7.50
C ILE A 296 -11.79 -13.60 8.27
N LEU A 297 -11.01 -14.54 8.81
CA LEU A 297 -11.50 -15.66 9.64
C LEU A 297 -11.85 -15.23 11.07
N LEU A 298 -11.45 -14.03 11.50
CA LEU A 298 -11.86 -13.41 12.75
C LEU A 298 -13.17 -12.63 12.58
#